data_AF-A0A3N6M6E8-F1
#
_entry.id   AF-A0A3N6M6E8-F1
#
_cell.length_a   1.000
_cell.length_b   1.000
_cell.length_c   1.000
_cell.angle_alpha   90.00
_cell.angle_beta   90.00
_cell.angle_gamma   90.00
#
_symmetry.space_group_name_H-M   'P 1'
#
loop_
_entity.id
_entity.type
_entity.pdbx_description
1 polymer ?
#
loop_
_entity_poly.entity_id
_entity_poly.type
_entity_poly.pdbx_seq_one_letter_code
_entity_poly.pdbx_strand_id
1 'polypeptide(L)'
;MDWDDPAHEINRGLLYEEDGRTDPDPDDQRLETFKRGWRYGVYPADEDFGELAFSKLSWQNLGYRLGVMFGETSEELQEELYDWCVRQMRESSA
;
A
#
# COMPACT_ATOMS: atom_id res chain seq x y z
N MET A 1 17.88 -20.03 5.00
CA MET A 1 17.71 -18.74 4.32
C MET A 1 16.41 -18.91 3.56
N ASP A 2 15.31 -18.65 4.25
CA ASP A 2 13.98 -18.65 3.65
C ASP A 2 13.93 -17.40 2.77
N TRP A 3 13.74 -17.59 1.48
CA TRP A 3 13.42 -16.50 0.58
C TRP A 3 12.02 -16.02 0.97
N ASP A 4 11.92 -14.73 1.30
CA ASP A 4 10.70 -13.92 1.41
C ASP A 4 9.46 -14.58 0.79
N ASP A 5 8.58 -15.10 1.65
CA ASP A 5 7.23 -15.45 1.26
C ASP A 5 6.50 -14.12 0.94
N PRO A 6 6.11 -13.88 -0.33
CA PRO A 6 5.48 -12.61 -0.70
C PRO A 6 4.22 -12.35 0.10
N ALA A 7 3.51 -13.40 0.51
CA ALA A 7 2.33 -13.27 1.35
C ALA A 7 2.68 -12.81 2.78
N HIS A 8 3.80 -13.22 3.36
CA HIS A 8 4.29 -12.74 4.66
C HIS A 8 4.62 -11.24 4.62
N GLU A 9 5.36 -10.81 3.60
CA GLU A 9 5.74 -9.40 3.44
C GLU A 9 4.50 -8.54 3.12
N ILE A 10 3.62 -8.99 2.22
CA ILE A 10 2.33 -8.32 1.99
C ILE A 10 1.53 -8.21 3.29
N ASN A 11 1.43 -9.28 4.08
CA ASN A 11 0.77 -9.24 5.39
C ASN A 11 1.39 -8.20 6.30
N ARG A 12 2.72 -8.12 6.37
CA ARG A 12 3.42 -7.12 7.17
C ARG A 12 3.14 -5.70 6.70
N GLY A 13 3.08 -5.47 5.39
CA GLY A 13 2.64 -4.21 4.79
C GLY A 13 1.19 -3.86 5.14
N LEU A 14 0.35 -4.87 5.38
CA LEU A 14 -1.05 -4.76 5.78
C LEU A 14 -1.28 -4.75 7.29
N LEU A 15 -0.25 -4.84 8.15
CA LEU A 15 -0.46 -4.72 9.59
C LEU A 15 -0.74 -3.26 9.97
N TYR A 16 -1.81 -3.01 10.70
CA TYR A 16 -2.19 -1.67 11.17
C TYR A 16 -2.89 -1.72 12.51
N GLU A 17 -2.78 -0.63 13.27
CA GLU A 17 -3.56 -0.42 14.49
C GLU A 17 -4.98 0.06 14.14
N GLU A 18 -5.09 0.92 13.12
CA GLU A 18 -6.37 1.42 12.60
C GLU A 18 -6.41 1.32 11.07
N ASP A 19 -7.46 0.70 10.51
CA ASP A 19 -7.75 0.80 9.08
C ASP A 19 -8.43 2.15 8.80
N GLY A 20 -7.71 3.04 8.14
CA GLY A 20 -8.17 4.36 7.75
C GLY A 20 -8.54 4.46 6.28
N ARG A 21 -8.55 3.35 5.53
CA ARG A 21 -8.91 3.35 4.12
C ARG A 21 -10.38 3.72 4.00
N THR A 22 -10.65 4.69 3.14
CA THR A 22 -12.01 5.01 2.70
C THR A 22 -12.38 4.13 1.52
N ASP A 23 -13.67 3.99 1.23
CA ASP A 23 -14.14 3.26 0.05
C ASP A 23 -13.38 3.72 -1.20
N PRO A 24 -12.90 2.80 -2.06
CA PRO A 24 -12.28 3.18 -3.31
C PRO A 24 -13.24 4.02 -4.15
N ASP A 25 -12.76 5.18 -4.58
CA ASP A 25 -13.53 6.09 -5.43
C ASP A 25 -13.74 5.46 -6.83
N PRO A 26 -14.89 5.69 -7.48
CA PRO A 26 -15.14 5.21 -8.84
C PRO A 26 -14.30 5.95 -9.90
N ASP A 27 -13.68 7.08 -9.54
CA ASP A 27 -12.95 7.99 -10.43
C ASP A 27 -11.42 7.91 -10.24
N ASP A 28 -10.87 6.77 -9.81
CA ASP A 28 -9.42 6.49 -9.69
C ASP A 28 -8.60 7.40 -8.74
N GLN A 29 -9.20 8.36 -8.05
CA GLN A 29 -8.48 9.25 -7.11
C GLN A 29 -7.73 8.49 -6.00
N ARG A 30 -8.28 7.35 -5.53
CA ARG A 30 -7.59 6.49 -4.56
C ARG A 30 -6.44 5.71 -5.17
N LEU A 31 -6.56 5.28 -6.43
CA LEU A 31 -5.46 4.67 -7.17
C LEU A 31 -4.31 5.67 -7.36
N GLU A 32 -4.60 6.91 -7.74
CA GLU A 32 -3.58 7.95 -7.85
C GLU A 32 -2.89 8.23 -6.51
N THR A 33 -3.67 8.28 -5.43
CA THR A 33 -3.16 8.45 -4.06
C THR A 33 -2.25 7.28 -3.66
N PHE A 34 -2.64 6.06 -4.00
CA PHE A 34 -1.86 4.85 -3.79
C PHE A 34 -0.54 4.88 -4.58
N LYS A 35 -0.59 5.14 -5.89
CA LYS A 35 0.60 5.26 -6.76
C LYS A 35 1.55 6.36 -6.28
N ARG A 36 1.02 7.47 -5.78
CA ARG A 36 1.82 8.54 -5.17
C ARG A 36 2.55 8.05 -3.92
N GLY A 37 1.84 7.33 -3.04
CA GLY A 37 2.45 6.66 -1.89
C GLY A 37 3.58 5.72 -2.33
N TRP A 38 3.31 4.85 -3.31
CA TRP A 38 4.30 3.92 -3.87
C TRP A 38 5.57 4.62 -4.31
N ARG A 39 5.43 5.71 -5.10
CA ARG A 39 6.58 6.49 -5.55
C ARG A 39 7.44 7.01 -4.40
N TYR A 40 6.84 7.43 -3.29
CA TYR A 40 7.58 7.85 -2.10
C TYR A 40 8.31 6.69 -1.41
N GLY A 41 7.75 5.49 -1.45
CA GLY A 41 8.43 4.29 -0.92
C GLY A 41 9.64 3.88 -1.77
N VAL A 42 9.54 4.01 -3.08
CA VAL A 42 10.62 3.68 -4.03
C VAL A 42 11.73 4.74 -4.02
N TYR A 43 11.35 6.01 -4.06
CA TYR A 43 12.26 7.14 -4.04
C TYR A 43 11.98 7.97 -2.79
N PRO A 44 12.54 7.58 -1.64
CA PRO A 44 12.41 8.37 -0.44
C PRO A 44 13.01 9.76 -0.71
N ALA A 45 12.17 10.78 -0.68
CA ALA A 45 12.63 12.16 -0.54
C ALA A 45 13.15 12.36 0.90
N ASP A 46 13.56 13.58 1.27
CA ASP A 46 13.79 13.96 2.68
C ASP A 46 12.52 13.81 3.57
N GLU A 47 11.36 13.48 3.00
CA GLU A 47 10.15 13.12 3.74
C GLU A 47 10.17 11.63 4.12
N ASP A 48 10.75 11.35 5.29
CA ASP A 48 10.59 10.07 5.97
C ASP A 48 9.17 10.02 6.57
N PHE A 49 8.30 9.15 6.03
CA PHE A 49 6.95 8.96 6.58
C PHE A 49 6.96 8.29 7.97
N GLY A 50 8.12 7.80 8.42
CA GLY A 50 8.40 7.36 9.78
C GLY A 50 7.38 6.37 10.36
N GLU A 51 7.20 6.43 11.68
CA GLU A 51 6.24 5.61 12.43
C GLU A 51 4.76 5.92 12.04
N LEU A 52 4.49 7.11 11.47
CA LEU A 52 3.13 7.54 11.06
C LEU A 52 2.60 6.78 9.84
N ALA A 53 3.49 6.31 8.95
CA ALA A 53 3.09 5.38 7.89
C ALA A 53 2.51 4.08 8.45
N PHE A 54 2.89 3.68 9.68
CA PHE A 54 2.64 2.36 10.24
C PHE A 54 1.44 2.31 11.21
N SER A 55 1.07 3.42 11.85
CA SER A 55 -0.05 3.46 12.81
C SER A 55 -1.44 3.42 12.15
N LYS A 56 -1.61 4.08 11.00
CA LYS A 56 -2.89 4.12 10.25
C LYS A 56 -2.72 3.66 8.82
N LEU A 57 -3.56 2.71 8.39
CA LEU A 57 -3.57 2.27 6.99
C LEU A 57 -4.45 3.20 6.16
N SER A 58 -3.84 4.14 5.42
CA SER A 58 -4.50 4.90 4.35
C SER A 58 -4.09 4.36 2.99
N TRP A 59 -4.78 4.72 1.90
CA TRP A 59 -4.37 4.34 0.55
C TRP A 59 -2.94 4.81 0.21
N GLN A 60 -2.57 6.01 0.66
CA GLN A 60 -1.22 6.55 0.49
C GLN A 60 -0.18 5.75 1.29
N ASN A 61 -0.47 5.46 2.56
CA ASN A 61 0.46 4.72 3.42
C ASN A 61 0.64 3.28 2.94
N LEU A 62 -0.45 2.64 2.49
CA LEU A 62 -0.39 1.33 1.87
C LEU A 62 0.52 1.36 0.63
N GLY A 63 0.31 2.32 -0.27
CA GLY A 63 1.18 2.53 -1.42
C GLY A 63 2.64 2.68 -1.01
N TYR A 64 2.93 3.53 -0.02
CA TYR A 64 4.29 3.73 0.50
C TYR A 64 4.93 2.43 0.99
N ARG A 65 4.24 1.68 1.84
CA ARG A 65 4.75 0.40 2.38
C ARG A 65 5.04 -0.61 1.28
N LEU A 66 4.15 -0.74 0.30
CA LEU A 66 4.36 -1.65 -0.82
C LEU A 66 5.48 -1.15 -1.76
N GLY A 67 5.64 0.16 -1.95
CA GLY A 67 6.75 0.74 -2.68
C GLY A 67 8.12 0.49 -2.03
N VAL A 68 8.21 0.58 -0.70
CA VAL A 68 9.42 0.20 0.06
C VAL A 68 9.76 -1.28 -0.13
N MET A 69 8.73 -2.13 -0.16
CA MET A 69 8.86 -3.59 -0.23
C MET A 69 9.24 -4.10 -1.62
N PHE A 70 8.55 -3.62 -2.65
CA PHE A 70 8.67 -4.14 -4.00
C PHE A 70 9.53 -3.28 -4.91
N GLY A 71 9.84 -2.04 -4.53
CA GLY A 71 10.65 -1.13 -5.33
C GLY A 71 9.95 -0.67 -6.62
N GLU A 72 10.74 -0.29 -7.61
CA GLU A 72 10.25 0.22 -8.89
C GLU A 72 9.56 -0.89 -9.70
N THR A 73 8.28 -0.68 -10.02
CA THR A 73 7.43 -1.62 -10.76
C THR A 73 6.60 -0.89 -11.82
N SER A 74 6.06 -1.62 -12.80
CA SER A 74 5.16 -1.03 -13.81
C SER A 74 3.86 -0.52 -13.19
N GLU A 75 3.25 0.47 -13.83
CA GLU A 75 1.95 1.00 -13.39
C GLU A 75 0.84 -0.08 -13.40
N GLU A 76 0.87 -0.98 -14.38
CA GLU A 76 -0.06 -2.11 -14.48
C GLU A 76 0.02 -3.03 -13.25
N LEU A 77 1.23 -3.37 -12.79
CA LEU A 77 1.40 -4.19 -11.58
C LEU A 77 0.95 -3.45 -10.31
N GLN A 78 1.15 -2.13 -10.25
CA GLN A 78 0.66 -1.31 -9.14
C GLN A 78 -0.88 -1.27 -9.12
N GLU A 79 -1.52 -1.18 -10.28
CA GLU A 79 -2.98 -1.24 -10.44
C GLU A 79 -3.54 -2.60 -10.02
N GLU A 80 -2.94 -3.70 -10.47
CA GLU A 80 -3.37 -5.05 -10.09
C GLU A 80 -3.27 -5.28 -8.57
N LEU A 81 -2.18 -4.80 -7.94
CA LEU A 81 -2.02 -4.86 -6.48
C LEU A 81 -3.03 -3.97 -5.76
N TYR A 82 -3.31 -2.78 -6.28
CA TYR A 82 -4.34 -1.90 -5.75
C TYR A 82 -5.72 -2.59 -5.76
N ASP A 83 -6.11 -3.19 -6.89
CA ASP A 83 -7.37 -3.94 -7.03
C ASP A 83 -7.45 -5.14 -6.08
N TRP A 84 -6.34 -5.82 -5.86
CA TRP A 84 -6.27 -6.90 -4.87
C TRP A 84 -6.47 -6.35 -3.45
N CYS A 85 -5.83 -5.24 -3.08
CA CYS A 85 -6.00 -4.60 -1.77
C CYS A 85 -7.43 -4.08 -1.54
N VAL A 86 -8.11 -3.59 -2.60
CA VAL A 86 -9.54 -3.23 -2.55
C VAL A 86 -10.41 -4.43 -2.22
N ARG A 87 -10.17 -5.57 -2.89
CA ARG A 87 -10.91 -6.82 -2.62
C ARG A 87 -10.71 -7.27 -1.18
N GLN A 88 -9.46 -7.29 -0.70
CA GLN A 88 -9.14 -7.61 0.70
C GLN A 88 -9.88 -6.68 1.69
N MET A 89 -9.86 -5.37 1.46
CA MET A 89 -10.53 -4.39 2.34
C MET A 89 -12.03 -4.68 2.46
N ARG A 90 -12.68 -5.01 1.33
CA ARG A 90 -14.11 -5.35 1.29
C ARG A 90 -14.41 -6.66 2.00
N GLU A 91 -13.56 -7.67 1.86
CA GLU A 91 -13.69 -8.95 2.57
C GLU A 91 -13.50 -8.81 4.09
N SER A 92 -12.60 -7.93 4.53
CA SER A 92 -12.35 -7.70 5.96
C SER A 92 -13.36 -6.76 6.64
N SER A 93 -14.18 -6.06 5.84
CA SER A 93 -15.24 -5.15 6.31
C SER A 93 -16.63 -5.80 6.32
N ALA A 94 -16.73 -7.07 5.88
CA ALA A 94 -17.95 -7.89 5.85
C ALA A 94 -18.08 -8.76 7.11
#